data_AF-K1YIM7-F1
#
_entry.id   AF-K1YIM7-F1
#
_cell.length_a   1.000
_cell.length_b   1.000
_cell.length_c   1.000
_cell.angle_alpha   90.00
_cell.angle_beta   90.00
_cell.angle_gamma   90.00
#
_symmetry.space_group_name_H-M   'P 1'
#
loop_
_entity.id
_entity.type
_entity.pdbx_description
1 polymer ?
#
loop_
_entity_poly.entity_id
_entity_poly.type
_entity_poly.pdbx_seq_one_letter_code
_entity_poly.pdbx_strand_id
1 'polypeptide(L)' 'QVLKNVRTSRKIDVATIQKFPETIARLEEKLGRTGRILVRPSGTEPVIRVMVEGQEESVIHEMADELCDLVQMADRN' A
#
# COMPACT_ATOMS: atom_id res chain seq x y z
N GLN A 1 8.63 7.65 8.40
CA GLN A 1 7.62 7.46 7.32
C GLN A 1 8.31 6.85 6.11
N VAL A 2 7.59 6.08 5.31
CA VAL A 2 8.04 5.61 4.00
C VAL A 2 6.96 5.93 2.95
N LEU A 3 7.40 6.37 1.76
CA LEU A 3 6.54 6.65 0.62
C LEU A 3 7.05 5.86 -0.59
N LYS A 4 6.21 5.01 -1.16
CA LYS A 4 6.49 4.24 -2.37
C LYS A 4 5.44 4.50 -3.44
N ASN A 5 5.88 4.58 -4.68
CA ASN A 5 5.02 4.78 -5.83
C ASN A 5 5.10 3.53 -6.71
N VAL A 6 3.96 2.91 -6.98
CA VAL A 6 3.85 1.78 -7.90
C VAL A 6 3.24 2.30 -9.19
N ARG A 7 4.03 2.34 -10.26
CA ARG A 7 3.51 2.63 -11.59
C ARG A 7 2.76 1.40 -12.11
N THR A 8 1.56 1.61 -12.63
CA THR A 8 0.67 0.56 -13.11
C THR A 8 0.41 0.75 -14.60
N SER A 9 0.04 -0.32 -15.30
CA SER A 9 -0.31 -0.29 -16.73
C SER A 9 -1.65 0.42 -16.99
N ARG A 10 -2.54 0.42 -15.99
CA ARG A 10 -3.89 0.99 -16.03
C ARG A 10 -4.27 1.60 -14.69
N LYS A 11 -5.39 2.33 -14.65
CA LYS A 11 -5.99 2.74 -13.37
C LYS A 11 -6.52 1.50 -12.65
N ILE A 12 -6.11 1.34 -11.39
CA ILE A 12 -6.54 0.24 -10.51
C ILE A 12 -7.29 0.85 -9.34
N ASP A 13 -8.48 0.33 -9.06
CA ASP A 13 -9.16 0.57 -7.79
C ASP A 13 -8.58 -0.38 -6.74
N VAL A 14 -7.84 0.19 -5.79
CA VAL A 14 -7.13 -0.57 -4.76
C VAL A 14 -8.08 -1.40 -3.88
N ALA A 15 -9.32 -0.95 -3.69
CA ALA A 15 -10.32 -1.68 -2.91
C ALA A 15 -10.78 -2.98 -3.58
N THR A 16 -10.56 -3.12 -4.89
CA THR A 16 -10.92 -4.32 -5.66
C THR A 16 -9.78 -5.34 -5.75
N ILE A 17 -8.58 -4.99 -5.28
CA ILE A 17 -7.44 -5.90 -5.28
C ILE A 17 -7.72 -7.03 -4.31
N GLN A 18 -7.56 -8.27 -4.78
CA GLN A 18 -7.74 -9.46 -3.96
C GLN A 18 -6.81 -9.42 -2.72
N LYS A 19 -7.35 -9.74 -1.54
CA LYS A 19 -6.65 -9.69 -0.23
C LYS A 19 -6.27 -8.30 0.28
N PHE A 20 -6.59 -7.23 -0.45
CA PHE A 20 -6.15 -5.90 -0.09
C PHE A 20 -6.81 -5.39 1.20
N PRO A 21 -8.15 -5.45 1.38
CA PRO A 21 -8.79 -5.04 2.63
C PRO A 21 -8.28 -5.83 3.85
N GLU A 22 -8.10 -7.14 3.71
CA GLU A 22 -7.62 -8.03 4.77
C GLU A 22 -6.17 -7.71 5.14
N THR A 23 -5.34 -7.41 4.15
CA THR A 23 -3.93 -7.03 4.37
C THR A 23 -3.84 -5.68 5.07
N ILE A 24 -4.61 -4.67 4.64
CA ILE A 24 -4.65 -3.37 5.30
C ILE A 24 -5.06 -3.52 6.77
N ALA A 25 -6.15 -4.21 7.06
CA ALA A 25 -6.64 -4.39 8.43
C ALA A 25 -5.58 -5.07 9.33
N ARG A 26 -4.94 -6.13 8.83
CA ARG A 26 -3.86 -6.83 9.56
C ARG A 26 -2.64 -5.93 9.80
N LEU A 27 -2.27 -5.12 8.83
CA LEU A 27 -1.13 -4.21 8.95
C LEU A 27 -1.43 -3.03 9.88
N GLU A 28 -2.64 -2.48 9.84
CA GLU A 28 -3.11 -1.45 10.78
C GLU A 28 -3.12 -1.97 12.21
N GLU A 29 -3.55 -3.21 12.45
CA GLU A 29 -3.48 -3.86 13.76
C GLU A 29 -2.02 -3.99 14.25
N LYS A 30 -1.11 -4.48 13.40
CA LYS A 30 0.33 -4.60 13.72
C LYS A 30 0.98 -3.24 14.00
N LEU A 31 0.56 -2.20 13.27
CA LEU A 31 1.10 -0.85 13.39
C LEU A 31 0.59 -0.13 14.64
N GLY A 32 -0.58 -0.52 15.15
CA GLY A 32 -1.19 0.05 16.34
C GLY A 32 -1.66 1.48 16.14
N ARG A 33 -1.89 2.19 17.26
CA ARG A 33 -2.55 3.51 17.25
C ARG A 33 -1.66 4.68 16.85
N THR A 34 -0.34 4.47 16.81
CA THR A 34 0.66 5.54 16.60
C THR A 34 1.16 5.63 15.16
N GLY A 35 0.78 4.69 14.30
CA GLY A 35 1.11 4.74 12.88
C GLY A 35 -0.11 4.92 11.98
N ARG A 36 0.16 5.02 10.69
CA ARG A 36 -0.85 5.24 9.65
C ARG A 36 -0.46 4.54 8.36
N ILE A 37 -1.45 3.97 7.68
CA ILE A 37 -1.31 3.47 6.31
C ILE A 37 -2.21 4.31 5.42
N LEU A 38 -1.69 4.77 4.28
CA LEU A 38 -2.46 5.44 3.25
C LEU A 38 -2.08 4.86 1.89
N VAL A 39 -3.05 4.25 1.24
CA VAL A 39 -2.90 3.77 -0.13
C VAL A 39 -3.94 4.44 -1.01
N ARG A 40 -3.50 5.09 -2.08
CA ARG A 40 -4.40 5.82 -2.98
C ARG A 40 -3.90 5.85 -4.42
N PRO A 41 -4.81 5.83 -5.42
CA PRO A 41 -4.43 6.14 -6.78
C PRO A 41 -4.02 7.61 -6.95
N SER A 42 -3.14 7.87 -7.90
CA SER A 42 -2.86 9.21 -8.42
C SER A 42 -4.01 9.65 -9.31
N GLY A 43 -4.40 10.93 -9.24
CA GLY A 43 -5.51 11.47 -10.03
C GLY A 43 -5.19 11.63 -11.52
N THR A 44 -3.93 11.91 -11.85
CA THR A 44 -3.49 12.32 -13.19
C THR A 44 -2.61 11.28 -13.89
N GLU A 45 -2.12 10.28 -13.17
CA GLU A 45 -1.18 9.27 -13.68
C GLU A 45 -1.59 7.86 -13.24
N PRO A 46 -1.23 6.80 -14.00
CA PRO A 46 -1.44 5.42 -13.58
C PRO A 46 -0.36 5.03 -12.54
N VAL A 47 -0.50 5.59 -11.34
CA VAL A 47 0.40 5.39 -10.21
C VAL A 47 -0.44 5.17 -8.96
N ILE A 48 -0.15 4.14 -8.19
CA ILE A 48 -0.64 3.96 -6.82
C ILE A 48 0.42 4.46 -5.85
N ARG A 49 0.04 5.32 -4.91
CA ARG A 49 0.89 5.83 -3.85
C ARG A 49 0.62 5.03 -2.58
N VAL A 50 1.68 4.48 -1.99
CA VAL A 50 1.67 3.75 -0.73
C VAL A 50 2.48 4.54 0.28
N MET A 51 1.87 4.94 1.39
CA MET A 51 2.53 5.64 2.48
C MET A 51 2.28 4.88 3.77
N VAL A 52 3.35 4.62 4.52
CA VAL A 52 3.28 4.00 5.84
C VAL A 52 4.08 4.84 6.84
N GLU A 53 3.46 5.18 7.95
CA GLU A 53 4.05 5.96 9.05
C GLU A 53 4.06 5.12 10.33
N GLY A 54 5.16 5.14 11.08
CA GLY A 54 5.33 4.33 12.28
C GLY A 54 6.70 4.57 12.93
N GLN A 55 6.92 3.96 14.09
CA GLN A 55 8.12 4.17 14.92
C GLN A 55 9.32 3.35 14.43
N GLU A 56 9.10 2.10 14.05
CA GLU A 56 10.15 1.19 13.59
C GLU A 56 10.30 1.24 12.06
N GLU A 57 11.44 1.76 11.60
CA GLU A 57 11.68 2.00 10.17
C GLU A 57 11.66 0.71 9.34
N SER A 58 12.29 -0.36 9.82
CA SER A 58 12.29 -1.67 9.14
C SER A 58 10.87 -2.19 8.96
N VAL A 59 10.05 -2.10 10.01
CA VAL A 59 8.66 -2.56 9.99
C VAL A 59 7.83 -1.80 8.97
N ILE A 60 7.89 -0.47 8.94
CA ILE A 60 7.09 0.31 7.97
C ILE A 60 7.57 0.10 6.53
N HIS A 61 8.87 -0.15 6.31
CA HIS A 61 9.41 -0.49 5.00
C HIS A 61 8.88 -1.82 4.49
N GLU A 62 8.92 -2.87 5.32
CA GLU A 62 8.36 -4.20 5.02
C GLU A 62 6.86 -4.12 4.71
N MET A 63 6.10 -3.38 5.51
CA MET A 63 4.66 -3.16 5.28
C MET A 63 4.39 -2.47 3.94
N ALA A 64 5.18 -1.45 3.60
CA ALA A 64 5.05 -0.75 2.33
C ALA A 64 5.41 -1.65 1.14
N ASP A 65 6.43 -2.50 1.26
CA ASP A 65 6.79 -3.49 0.23
C ASP A 65 5.66 -4.50 0.00
N GLU A 66 5.09 -5.05 1.06
CA GLU A 66 3.97 -6.00 0.96
C GLU A 66 2.77 -5.41 0.20
N LEU A 67 2.41 -4.15 0.50
CA LEU A 67 1.34 -3.44 -0.19
C LEU A 67 1.70 -3.14 -1.66
N CYS A 68 2.95 -2.79 -1.93
CA CYS A 68 3.43 -2.57 -3.29
C CYS A 68 3.36 -3.85 -4.13
N ASP A 69 3.68 -5.00 -3.55
CA ASP A 69 3.62 -6.30 -4.23
C ASP A 69 2.19 -6.68 -4.58
N LEU A 70 1.22 -6.47 -3.68
CA LEU A 70 -0.20 -6.68 -3.97
C LEU A 70 -0.68 -5.85 -5.17
N VAL A 71 -0.28 -4.57 -5.23
CA VAL A 71 -0.60 -3.69 -6.37
C VAL A 71 0.04 -4.21 -7.65
N GLN A 72 1.32 -4.59 -7.62
CA GLN A 72 2.01 -5.13 -8.79
C GLN A 72 1.37 -6.43 -9.30
N MET A 73 0.97 -7.33 -8.40
CA MET A 73 0.29 -8.57 -8.77
C MET A 73 -1.06 -8.30 -9.42
N ALA A 74 -1.84 -7.33 -8.91
CA ALA A 74 -3.11 -6.94 -9.49
C ALA A 74 -2.99 -6.29 -10.87
N ASP A 75 -1.90 -5.58 -11.14
CA ASP A 75 -1.63 -4.97 -12.45
C ASP A 75 -1.25 -5.99 -13.53
N ARG A 76 -0.59 -7.09 -13.13
CA ARG A 76 -0.18 -8.18 -14.04
C ARG A 76 -1.33 -9.09 -14.47
N ASN A 77 -2.41 -9.14 -13.70
CA ASN A 77 -3.63 -9.90 -14.01
C ASN A 77 -4.57 -9.08 -14.90
#